data_AF-A0A832N9P5-F1
#
_entry.id   AF-A0A832N9P5-F1
#
_cell.length_a   1.000
_cell.length_b   1.000
_cell.length_c   1.000
_cell.angle_alpha   90.00
_cell.angle_beta   90.00
_cell.angle_gamma   90.00
#
_symmetry.space_group_name_H-M   'P 1'
#
loop_
_entity.id
_entity.type
_entity.pdbx_description
1 polymer ?
#
loop_
_entity_poly.entity_id
_entity_poly.type
_entity_poly.pdbx_seq_one_letter_code
_entity_poly.pdbx_strand_id
1 'polypeptide(L)'
;EESPPGEGYPYHIIFRPLVENPNLTPEEWAALIVQRTVEALGSSFDVTQSALRTAGLPNLAAALDQLAEVLLAKGSQDRTAYQRARNNAQRYGFGNASYAEYKDMVDYCEKLAEETQDPDIAGKVNLVKQALQSALIAEAHAGSSVARSHGLSIWVPSPANFLIRYKNLAFAKDTRWDEWISTQGER
;
A
#
# COMPACT_ATOMS: atom_id res chain seq x y z
N GLU A 1 2.28 4.30 -0.79
CA GLU A 1 3.25 5.24 -1.37
C GLU A 1 3.48 6.39 -0.38
N GLU A 2 4.72 6.89 -0.32
CA GLU A 2 5.15 8.06 0.44
C GLU A 2 4.74 9.36 -0.28
N SER A 3 4.78 10.49 0.44
CA SER A 3 4.67 11.82 -0.18
C SER A 3 5.83 12.06 -1.17
N PRO A 4 5.57 12.61 -2.37
CA PRO A 4 6.64 13.00 -3.28
C PRO A 4 7.49 14.13 -2.68
N PRO A 5 8.77 14.27 -3.10
CA PRO A 5 9.60 15.41 -2.72
C PRO A 5 8.98 16.75 -3.13
N GLY A 6 9.27 17.82 -2.38
CA GLY A 6 8.70 19.15 -2.62
C GLY A 6 9.04 19.76 -3.99
N GLU A 7 10.12 19.28 -4.63
CA GLU A 7 10.52 19.66 -5.98
C GLU A 7 9.59 19.10 -7.07
N GLY A 8 8.77 18.10 -6.74
CA GLY A 8 7.85 17.45 -7.66
C GLY A 8 8.56 16.49 -8.63
N TYR A 9 7.93 16.24 -9.78
CA TYR A 9 8.45 15.31 -10.78
C TYR A 9 9.59 15.92 -11.62
N PRO A 10 10.58 15.10 -12.04
CA PRO A 10 11.58 15.51 -13.01
C PRO A 10 10.99 15.50 -14.42
N TYR A 11 10.11 16.48 -14.72
CA TYR A 11 9.31 16.54 -15.95
C TYR A 11 10.12 16.36 -17.24
N HIS A 12 11.25 17.05 -17.35
CA HIS A 12 12.14 16.95 -18.51
C HIS A 12 12.70 15.54 -18.73
N ILE A 13 12.84 14.73 -17.67
CA ILE A 13 13.32 13.35 -17.73
C ILE A 13 12.16 12.41 -18.10
N ILE A 14 10.99 12.56 -17.47
CA ILE A 14 9.86 11.65 -17.68
C ILE A 14 9.15 11.84 -19.03
N PHE A 15 9.22 13.03 -19.64
CA PHE A 15 8.65 13.30 -20.95
C PHE A 15 9.60 13.01 -22.12
N ARG A 16 10.93 12.93 -21.88
CA ARG A 16 11.90 12.68 -22.95
C ARG A 16 11.61 11.40 -23.75
N PRO A 17 11.27 10.25 -23.14
CA PRO A 17 10.96 9.03 -23.90
C PRO A 17 9.77 9.18 -24.85
N LEU A 18 8.77 10.00 -24.50
CA LEU A 18 7.60 10.24 -25.33
C LEU A 18 7.93 11.13 -26.54
N VAL A 19 8.87 12.07 -26.38
CA VAL A 19 9.38 12.89 -27.49
C VAL A 19 10.22 12.05 -28.45
N GLU A 20 11.06 11.16 -27.92
CA GLU A 20 11.93 10.27 -28.70
C GLU A 20 11.15 9.15 -29.41
N ASN A 21 10.10 8.63 -28.76
CA ASN A 21 9.22 7.61 -29.31
C ASN A 21 7.75 7.91 -28.99
N PRO A 22 7.02 8.57 -29.90
CA PRO A 22 5.60 8.90 -29.69
C PRO A 22 4.68 7.67 -29.76
N ASN A 23 5.19 6.49 -30.12
CA ASN A 23 4.41 5.25 -30.21
C ASN A 23 4.45 4.42 -28.91
N LEU A 24 5.06 4.92 -27.83
CA LEU A 24 5.00 4.25 -26.52
C LEU A 24 3.55 4.02 -26.11
N THR A 25 3.25 2.81 -25.68
CA THR A 25 1.96 2.52 -25.06
C THR A 25 1.84 3.26 -23.72
N PRO A 26 0.61 3.53 -23.25
CA PRO A 26 0.41 4.13 -21.94
C PRO A 26 1.10 3.38 -20.79
N GLU A 27 1.14 2.04 -20.84
CA GLU A 27 1.78 1.23 -19.79
C GLU A 27 3.31 1.31 -19.84
N GLU A 28 3.92 1.28 -21.03
CA GLU A 28 5.36 1.46 -21.18
C GLU A 28 5.79 2.85 -20.68
N TRP A 29 5.03 3.88 -21.03
CA TRP A 29 5.33 5.23 -20.55
C TRP A 29 5.12 5.36 -19.04
N ALA A 30 4.05 4.80 -18.48
CA ALA A 30 3.82 4.77 -17.03
C ALA A 30 4.96 4.07 -16.28
N ALA A 31 5.46 2.94 -16.79
CA ALA A 31 6.62 2.25 -16.23
C ALA A 31 7.89 3.11 -16.27
N LEU A 32 8.11 3.84 -17.36
CA LEU A 32 9.24 4.77 -17.48
C LEU A 32 9.12 5.95 -16.51
N ILE A 33 7.92 6.50 -16.28
CA ILE A 33 7.72 7.56 -15.26
C ILE A 33 8.19 7.06 -13.89
N VAL A 34 7.80 5.86 -13.50
CA VAL A 34 8.19 5.24 -12.22
C VAL A 34 9.71 5.13 -12.12
N GLN A 35 10.34 4.48 -13.10
CA GLN A 35 11.80 4.24 -13.10
C GLN A 35 12.58 5.55 -13.10
N ARG A 36 12.26 6.48 -14.01
CA ARG A 36 12.98 7.74 -14.17
C ARG A 36 12.85 8.67 -12.96
N THR A 37 11.71 8.64 -12.29
CA THR A 37 11.51 9.44 -11.07
C THR A 37 12.43 8.96 -9.95
N VAL A 38 12.47 7.64 -9.71
CA VAL A 38 13.32 7.07 -8.66
C VAL A 38 14.80 7.17 -9.01
N GLU A 39 15.19 6.95 -10.26
CA GLU A 39 16.57 7.16 -10.72
C GLU A 39 17.05 8.60 -10.50
N ALA A 40 16.20 9.58 -10.77
CA ALA A 40 16.56 10.99 -10.67
C ALA A 40 16.61 11.51 -9.23
N LEU A 41 15.75 11.01 -8.35
CA LEU A 41 15.55 11.55 -7.01
C LEU A 41 16.12 10.66 -5.90
N GLY A 42 16.31 9.37 -6.15
CA GLY A 42 16.61 8.35 -5.14
C GLY A 42 17.99 8.46 -4.50
N SER A 43 18.91 9.26 -5.06
CA SER A 43 20.18 9.58 -4.42
C SER A 43 20.07 10.67 -3.35
N SER A 44 19.00 11.45 -3.39
CA SER A 44 18.83 12.66 -2.58
C SER A 44 17.64 12.57 -1.63
N PHE A 45 16.68 11.71 -1.93
CA PHE A 45 15.43 11.56 -1.18
C PHE A 45 15.08 10.09 -1.00
N ASP A 46 14.39 9.83 0.10
CA ASP A 46 13.61 8.61 0.23
C ASP A 46 12.35 8.78 -0.64
N VAL A 47 12.28 8.01 -1.71
CA VAL A 47 11.28 8.15 -2.78
C VAL A 47 10.62 6.81 -3.05
N THR A 48 9.32 6.85 -3.27
CA THR A 48 8.52 5.73 -3.78
C THR A 48 7.76 6.24 -4.99
N GLN A 49 7.58 5.39 -6.00
CA GLN A 49 6.71 5.69 -7.13
C GLN A 49 6.11 4.39 -7.65
N SER A 50 4.83 4.43 -8.01
CA SER A 50 4.13 3.28 -8.55
C SER A 50 3.21 3.65 -9.73
N ALA A 51 2.86 2.65 -10.54
CA ALA A 51 1.88 2.73 -11.59
C ALA A 51 1.01 1.47 -11.57
N LEU A 52 -0.32 1.65 -11.63
CA LEU A 52 -1.31 0.59 -11.47
C LEU A 52 -2.29 0.57 -12.64
N ARG A 53 -2.64 -0.63 -13.11
CA ARG A 53 -3.79 -0.88 -13.99
C ARG A 53 -5.05 -0.78 -13.16
N THR A 54 -5.83 0.27 -13.39
CA THR A 54 -7.09 0.51 -12.66
C THR A 54 -8.10 -0.62 -12.84
N ALA A 55 -8.07 -1.30 -14.00
CA ALA A 55 -8.89 -2.48 -14.27
C ALA A 55 -8.61 -3.67 -13.31
N GLY A 56 -7.45 -3.70 -12.65
CA GLY A 56 -7.11 -4.72 -11.66
C GLY A 56 -7.58 -4.38 -10.23
N LEU A 57 -7.97 -3.14 -9.96
CA LEU A 57 -8.37 -2.69 -8.61
C LEU A 57 -9.59 -3.42 -8.03
N PRO A 58 -10.63 -3.79 -8.81
CA PRO A 58 -11.73 -4.58 -8.28
C PRO A 58 -11.30 -5.94 -7.72
N ASN A 59 -10.35 -6.62 -8.38
CA ASN A 59 -9.82 -7.91 -7.90
C ASN A 59 -8.98 -7.73 -6.62
N LEU A 60 -8.23 -6.63 -6.53
CA LEU A 60 -7.48 -6.29 -5.32
C LEU A 60 -8.41 -5.96 -4.15
N ALA A 61 -9.47 -5.19 -4.38
CA ALA A 61 -10.49 -4.89 -3.37
C ALA A 61 -11.17 -6.16 -2.86
N ALA A 62 -11.53 -7.08 -3.75
CA ALA A 62 -12.09 -8.38 -3.38
C ALA A 62 -11.11 -9.23 -2.54
N ALA A 63 -9.82 -9.22 -2.86
CA ALA A 63 -8.81 -9.93 -2.06
C ALA A 63 -8.65 -9.34 -0.66
N LEU A 64 -8.67 -8.00 -0.54
CA LEU A 64 -8.63 -7.30 0.75
C LEU A 64 -9.90 -7.55 1.57
N ASP A 65 -11.08 -7.60 0.94
CA ASP A 65 -12.33 -7.94 1.61
C ASP A 65 -12.29 -9.37 2.20
N GLN A 66 -11.79 -10.34 1.42
CA GLN A 66 -11.62 -11.72 1.90
C GLN A 66 -10.58 -11.84 3.02
N LEU A 67 -9.57 -10.97 3.06
CA LEU A 67 -8.64 -10.90 4.18
C LEU A 67 -9.34 -10.30 5.41
N ALA A 68 -10.06 -9.19 5.25
CA ALA A 68 -10.82 -8.56 6.32
C ALA A 68 -11.86 -9.50 6.93
N GLU A 69 -12.52 -10.34 6.11
CA GLU A 69 -13.41 -11.42 6.55
C GLU A 69 -12.79 -12.32 7.61
N VAL A 70 -11.64 -12.90 7.25
CA VAL A 70 -10.96 -13.89 8.09
C VAL A 70 -10.50 -13.21 9.36
N LEU A 71 -9.96 -12.00 9.26
CA LEU A 71 -9.51 -11.23 10.42
C LEU A 71 -10.66 -10.89 11.37
N LEU A 72 -11.83 -10.49 10.84
CA LEU A 72 -13.02 -10.25 11.64
C LEU A 72 -13.56 -11.52 12.31
N ALA A 73 -13.55 -12.65 11.59
CA ALA A 73 -14.00 -13.93 12.12
C ALA A 73 -13.11 -14.45 13.27
N LYS A 74 -11.79 -14.18 13.21
CA LYS A 74 -10.83 -14.52 14.28
C LYS A 74 -10.97 -13.56 15.47
N GLY A 75 -11.47 -12.35 15.25
CA GLY A 75 -11.85 -11.40 16.30
C GLY A 75 -10.68 -11.00 17.18
N SER A 76 -10.88 -10.93 18.51
CA SER A 76 -9.83 -10.48 19.44
C SER A 76 -8.78 -11.53 19.80
N GLN A 77 -8.87 -12.75 19.27
CA GLN A 77 -7.97 -13.88 19.60
C GLN A 77 -6.49 -13.52 19.40
N ASP A 78 -6.17 -12.83 18.30
CA ASP A 78 -4.81 -12.45 17.92
C ASP A 78 -4.53 -10.95 18.07
N ARG A 79 -5.28 -10.29 18.95
CA ARG A 79 -5.19 -8.82 19.14
C ARG A 79 -3.76 -8.30 19.24
N THR A 80 -2.91 -8.93 20.06
CA THR A 80 -1.52 -8.48 20.24
C THR A 80 -0.72 -8.66 18.95
N ALA A 81 -0.95 -9.75 18.20
CA ALA A 81 -0.32 -9.96 16.90
C ALA A 81 -0.76 -8.88 15.89
N TYR A 82 -2.04 -8.53 15.84
CA TYR A 82 -2.53 -7.46 14.97
C TYR A 82 -1.93 -6.09 15.30
N GLN A 83 -1.76 -5.80 16.60
CA GLN A 83 -1.09 -4.58 17.05
C GLN A 83 0.38 -4.56 16.65
N ARG A 84 1.11 -5.67 16.83
CA ARG A 84 2.51 -5.78 16.39
C ARG A 84 2.61 -5.66 14.87
N ALA A 85 1.73 -6.29 14.12
CA ALA A 85 1.70 -6.20 12.67
C ALA A 85 1.53 -4.76 12.20
N ARG A 86 0.56 -4.02 12.75
CA ARG A 86 0.35 -2.60 12.43
C ARG A 86 1.55 -1.73 12.82
N ASN A 87 2.17 -1.99 13.96
CA ASN A 87 3.28 -1.17 14.46
C ASN A 87 4.59 -1.42 13.69
N ASN A 88 4.81 -2.66 13.25
CA ASN A 88 6.01 -3.10 12.55
C ASN A 88 5.91 -2.92 11.04
N ALA A 89 4.70 -2.76 10.50
CA ALA A 89 4.48 -2.48 9.10
C ALA A 89 5.14 -1.16 8.68
N GLN A 90 5.72 -1.19 7.49
CA GLN A 90 6.27 -0.06 6.78
C GLN A 90 5.25 1.05 6.74
N ARG A 91 5.64 2.23 7.21
CA ARG A 91 4.77 3.40 7.29
C ARG A 91 5.33 4.51 6.41
N TYR A 92 4.46 5.43 6.08
CA TYR A 92 4.84 6.64 5.37
C TYR A 92 4.75 7.87 6.29
N GLY A 93 5.57 8.87 6.02
CA GLY A 93 5.78 10.07 6.81
C GLY A 93 6.95 9.98 7.80
N PHE A 94 7.46 11.14 8.19
CA PHE A 94 8.58 11.28 9.12
C PHE A 94 8.13 11.80 10.50
N GLY A 95 8.73 11.29 11.59
CA GLY A 95 8.43 11.75 12.95
C GLY A 95 6.96 11.56 13.36
N ASN A 96 6.33 12.64 13.85
CA ASN A 96 4.90 12.68 14.20
C ASN A 96 4.00 13.06 12.99
N ALA A 97 4.51 12.92 11.75
CA ALA A 97 3.76 13.32 10.56
C ALA A 97 2.41 12.60 10.45
N SER A 98 1.45 13.32 9.86
CA SER A 98 0.02 13.01 9.77
C SER A 98 -0.34 11.78 8.92
N TYR A 99 0.64 10.99 8.47
CA TYR A 99 0.46 9.87 7.55
C TYR A 99 1.01 8.55 8.08
N ALA A 100 1.48 8.47 9.33
CA ALA A 100 2.05 7.23 9.92
C ALA A 100 1.07 6.04 9.96
N GLU A 101 -0.22 6.32 9.76
CA GLU A 101 -1.33 5.36 9.65
C GLU A 101 -1.46 4.77 8.24
N TYR A 102 -0.90 5.42 7.23
CA TYR A 102 -0.75 4.81 5.91
C TYR A 102 0.44 3.86 5.96
N LYS A 103 0.13 2.57 5.81
CA LYS A 103 1.11 1.50 5.76
C LYS A 103 1.32 1.05 4.34
N ASP A 104 2.49 0.52 4.02
CA ASP A 104 2.61 -0.30 2.82
C ASP A 104 1.67 -1.49 2.95
N MET A 105 0.82 -1.68 1.94
CA MET A 105 -0.26 -2.65 2.00
C MET A 105 0.27 -4.08 2.06
N VAL A 106 1.30 -4.41 1.29
CA VAL A 106 1.87 -5.76 1.27
C VAL A 106 2.65 -6.02 2.55
N ASP A 107 3.53 -5.11 2.98
CA ASP A 107 4.30 -5.29 4.21
C ASP A 107 3.36 -5.44 5.42
N TYR A 108 2.28 -4.66 5.50
CA TYR A 108 1.28 -4.84 6.57
C TYR A 108 0.61 -6.21 6.52
N CYS A 109 0.18 -6.67 5.34
CA CYS A 109 -0.43 -7.99 5.18
C CYS A 109 0.57 -9.12 5.54
N GLU A 110 1.83 -8.99 5.14
CA GLU A 110 2.88 -9.96 5.52
C GLU A 110 3.11 -9.98 7.02
N LYS A 111 3.14 -8.81 7.69
CA LYS A 111 3.23 -8.76 9.14
C LYS A 111 2.02 -9.39 9.83
N LEU A 112 0.83 -9.31 9.26
CA LEU A 112 -0.32 -10.06 9.80
C LEU A 112 -0.09 -11.57 9.75
N ALA A 113 0.39 -12.11 8.61
CA ALA A 113 0.69 -13.52 8.49
C ALA A 113 1.84 -13.96 9.43
N GLU A 114 2.91 -13.17 9.52
CA GLU A 114 4.06 -13.44 10.40
C GLU A 114 3.69 -13.42 11.89
N GLU A 115 2.90 -12.44 12.32
CA GLU A 115 2.62 -12.24 13.75
C GLU A 115 1.56 -13.22 14.28
N THR A 116 0.64 -13.65 13.42
CA THR A 116 -0.44 -14.59 13.77
C THR A 116 -0.03 -16.05 13.60
N GLN A 117 0.85 -16.33 12.63
CA GLN A 117 1.18 -17.70 12.20
C GLN A 117 -0.06 -18.52 11.80
N ASP A 118 -1.15 -17.85 11.41
CA ASP A 118 -2.41 -18.49 11.04
C ASP A 118 -2.41 -18.80 9.52
N PRO A 119 -2.63 -20.07 9.11
CA PRO A 119 -2.58 -20.46 7.72
C PRO A 119 -3.71 -19.87 6.86
N ASP A 120 -4.88 -19.60 7.43
CA ASP A 120 -5.99 -18.97 6.71
C ASP A 120 -5.64 -17.51 6.39
N ILE A 121 -5.09 -16.78 7.38
CA ILE A 121 -4.61 -15.42 7.20
C ILE A 121 -3.49 -15.40 6.15
N ALA A 122 -2.49 -16.27 6.27
CA ALA A 122 -1.40 -16.38 5.29
C ALA A 122 -1.91 -16.68 3.87
N GLY A 123 -2.92 -17.55 3.74
CA GLY A 123 -3.58 -17.83 2.46
C GLY A 123 -4.23 -16.58 1.85
N LYS A 124 -4.94 -15.78 2.65
CA LYS A 124 -5.57 -14.53 2.17
C LYS A 124 -4.55 -13.44 1.86
N VAL A 125 -3.48 -13.32 2.63
CA VAL A 125 -2.35 -12.41 2.35
C VAL A 125 -1.71 -12.72 0.99
N ASN A 126 -1.53 -14.00 0.65
CA ASN A 126 -1.03 -14.38 -0.66
C ASN A 126 -1.96 -13.98 -1.81
N LEU A 127 -3.28 -14.05 -1.63
CA LEU A 127 -4.24 -13.55 -2.62
C LEU A 127 -4.13 -12.04 -2.83
N VAL A 128 -3.96 -11.26 -1.75
CA VAL A 128 -3.75 -9.80 -1.83
C VAL A 128 -2.47 -9.49 -2.62
N LYS A 129 -1.36 -10.18 -2.33
CA LYS A 129 -0.09 -10.01 -3.04
C LYS A 129 -0.22 -10.31 -4.54
N GLN A 130 -0.86 -11.41 -4.90
CA GLN A 130 -1.09 -11.78 -6.30
C GLN A 130 -2.00 -10.78 -7.04
N ALA A 131 -3.05 -10.30 -6.37
CA ALA A 131 -3.95 -9.31 -6.93
C ALA A 131 -3.24 -7.97 -7.17
N LEU A 132 -2.42 -7.51 -6.22
CA LEU A 132 -1.60 -6.31 -6.42
C LEU A 132 -0.60 -6.51 -7.56
N GLN A 133 0.14 -7.62 -7.57
CA GLN A 133 1.11 -7.92 -8.62
C GLN A 133 0.47 -7.91 -10.01
N SER A 134 -0.75 -8.42 -10.14
CA SER A 134 -1.49 -8.42 -11.41
C SER A 134 -1.93 -7.01 -11.83
N ALA A 135 -2.26 -6.16 -10.86
CA ALA A 135 -2.62 -4.76 -11.10
C ALA A 135 -1.40 -3.86 -11.31
N LEU A 136 -0.21 -4.25 -10.87
CA LEU A 136 0.98 -3.40 -10.90
C LEU A 136 1.58 -3.33 -12.32
N ILE A 137 1.75 -2.12 -12.83
CA ILE A 137 2.50 -1.85 -14.06
C ILE A 137 3.98 -1.75 -13.72
N ALA A 138 4.30 -0.93 -12.73
CA ALA A 138 5.66 -0.75 -12.22
C ALA A 138 5.63 -0.23 -10.79
N GLU A 139 6.68 -0.53 -10.05
CA GLU A 139 6.96 0.00 -8.72
C GLU A 139 8.46 0.19 -8.62
N ALA A 140 8.86 1.28 -7.98
CA ALA A 140 10.24 1.51 -7.59
C ALA A 140 10.28 2.37 -6.33
N HIS A 141 11.32 2.15 -5.55
CA HIS A 141 11.64 2.98 -4.40
C HIS A 141 13.14 3.03 -4.15
N ALA A 142 13.59 4.10 -3.51
CA ALA A 142 14.96 4.27 -3.05
C ALA A 142 14.94 4.99 -1.69
N GLY A 143 15.82 4.59 -0.78
CA GLY A 143 15.89 5.17 0.56
C GLY A 143 15.50 4.21 1.68
N SER A 144 16.19 4.34 2.82
CA SER A 144 16.08 3.39 3.92
C SER A 144 14.73 3.43 4.65
N SER A 145 14.08 4.59 4.74
CA SER A 145 12.77 4.70 5.38
C SER A 145 11.65 4.12 4.53
N VAL A 146 11.88 3.94 3.23
CA VAL A 146 10.91 3.41 2.26
C VAL A 146 11.26 2.01 1.73
N ALA A 147 12.27 1.34 2.30
CA ALA A 147 12.87 0.10 1.78
C ALA A 147 11.97 -1.16 1.76
N ARG A 148 10.78 -1.11 2.38
CA ARG A 148 9.79 -2.21 2.33
C ARG A 148 8.52 -1.79 1.60
N SER A 149 8.65 -0.93 0.60
CA SER A 149 7.52 -0.47 -0.21
C SER A 149 7.23 -1.45 -1.35
N HIS A 150 5.95 -1.58 -1.66
CA HIS A 150 5.42 -2.45 -2.71
C HIS A 150 4.39 -1.71 -3.59
N GLY A 151 4.41 -0.37 -3.55
CA GLY A 151 3.72 0.47 -4.53
C GLY A 151 2.27 0.80 -4.20
N LEU A 152 1.71 0.37 -3.08
CA LEU A 152 0.39 0.83 -2.66
C LEU A 152 0.30 0.94 -1.14
N SER A 153 -0.13 2.12 -0.67
CA SER A 153 -0.46 2.28 0.75
C SER A 153 -1.89 1.88 1.04
N ILE A 154 -2.13 1.47 2.28
CA ILE A 154 -3.46 1.27 2.84
C ILE A 154 -3.52 1.93 4.22
N TRP A 155 -4.68 2.49 4.56
CA TRP A 155 -4.86 3.17 5.84
C TRP A 155 -5.21 2.17 6.94
N VAL A 156 -4.38 2.14 7.98
CA VAL A 156 -4.45 1.23 9.13
C VAL A 156 -4.14 2.03 10.41
N PRO A 157 -5.12 2.79 10.93
CA PRO A 157 -4.94 3.55 12.16
C PRO A 157 -4.90 2.63 13.38
N SER A 158 -4.54 3.19 14.54
CA SER A 158 -4.97 2.54 15.78
C SER A 158 -6.50 2.70 15.92
N PRO A 159 -7.21 1.78 16.60
CA PRO A 159 -8.65 1.94 16.82
C PRO A 159 -9.04 3.28 17.46
N ALA A 160 -8.21 3.77 18.38
CA ALA A 160 -8.41 5.08 19.02
C ALA A 160 -8.34 6.27 18.07
N ASN A 161 -7.65 6.12 16.93
CA ASN A 161 -7.54 7.14 15.89
C ASN A 161 -8.47 6.87 14.70
N PHE A 162 -9.35 5.86 14.78
CA PHE A 162 -10.26 5.57 13.70
C PHE A 162 -11.15 6.79 13.40
N LEU A 163 -11.31 7.06 12.12
CA LEU A 163 -11.97 8.24 11.58
C LEU A 163 -13.25 7.76 10.90
N ILE A 164 -14.39 8.06 11.53
CA ILE A 164 -15.70 7.60 11.02
C ILE A 164 -15.97 8.00 9.56
N ARG A 165 -15.37 9.11 9.10
CA ARG A 165 -15.47 9.57 7.70
C ARG A 165 -14.85 8.60 6.68
N TYR A 166 -13.97 7.68 7.10
CA TYR A 166 -13.38 6.66 6.23
C TYR A 166 -14.45 5.74 5.63
N LYS A 167 -15.55 5.51 6.36
CA LYS A 167 -16.71 4.73 5.89
C LYS A 167 -17.41 5.33 4.66
N ASN A 168 -17.11 6.59 4.30
CA ASN A 168 -17.69 7.22 3.12
C ASN A 168 -16.98 6.84 1.81
N LEU A 169 -15.76 6.30 1.88
CA LEU A 169 -14.99 5.88 0.72
C LEU A 169 -15.66 4.72 -0.01
N ALA A 170 -15.55 4.68 -1.35
CA ALA A 170 -16.05 3.54 -2.13
C ALA A 170 -15.40 2.22 -1.66
N PHE A 171 -14.09 2.22 -1.45
CA PHE A 171 -13.35 1.07 -0.92
C PHE A 171 -13.92 0.54 0.41
N ALA A 172 -14.29 1.42 1.34
CA ALA A 172 -14.90 1.02 2.61
C ALA A 172 -16.35 0.52 2.44
N LYS A 173 -17.08 0.99 1.43
CA LYS A 173 -18.44 0.50 1.16
C LYS A 173 -18.47 -0.84 0.44
N ASP A 174 -17.44 -1.10 -0.36
CA ASP A 174 -17.32 -2.30 -1.20
C ASP A 174 -16.57 -3.44 -0.50
N THR A 175 -15.98 -3.19 0.68
CA THR A 175 -15.19 -4.17 1.43
C THR A 175 -15.46 -4.05 2.93
N ARG A 176 -15.08 -5.06 3.70
CA ARG A 176 -15.13 -5.04 5.18
C ARG A 176 -13.90 -4.41 5.84
N TRP A 177 -13.14 -3.62 5.08
CA TRP A 177 -11.87 -3.10 5.58
C TRP A 177 -12.06 -2.13 6.74
N ASP A 178 -13.09 -1.29 6.73
CA ASP A 178 -13.31 -0.34 7.82
C ASP A 178 -13.79 -1.03 9.10
N GLU A 179 -14.64 -2.05 9.02
CA GLU A 179 -15.00 -2.89 10.17
C GLU A 179 -13.76 -3.53 10.77
N TRP A 180 -12.89 -4.09 9.91
CA TRP A 180 -11.63 -4.67 10.37
C TRP A 180 -10.74 -3.65 11.10
N ILE A 181 -10.38 -2.54 10.45
CA ILE A 181 -9.43 -1.59 11.05
C ILE A 181 -10.01 -0.84 12.27
N SER A 182 -11.33 -0.74 12.39
CA SER A 182 -11.97 -0.18 13.58
C SER A 182 -11.84 -1.07 14.82
N THR A 183 -11.59 -2.38 14.66
CA THR A 183 -11.62 -3.35 15.77
C THR A 183 -10.26 -3.89 16.20
N GLN A 184 -9.14 -3.48 15.56
CA GLN A 184 -7.76 -4.00 15.78
C GLN A 184 -7.12 -3.69 17.15
N GLY A 185 -7.85 -3.91 18.23
CA GLY A 185 -7.49 -3.47 19.57
C GLY A 185 -8.66 -2.99 20.42
N GLU A 186 -9.91 -3.32 20.10
CA GLU A 186 -11.02 -3.18 21.05
C GLU A 186 -11.12 -4.43 21.94
N ARG A 187 -11.71 -4.27 23.13
CA ARG A 187 -11.90 -5.32 24.13
C ARG A 187 -13.15 -6.12 23.82
#